data_AF-A0A2U4EX81-F1
#
_entry.id   AF-A0A2U4EX81-F1
#
_cell.length_a   1.000
_cell.length_b   1.000
_cell.length_c   1.000
_cell.angle_alpha   90.00
_cell.angle_beta   90.00
_cell.angle_gamma   90.00
#
_symmetry.space_group_name_H-M   'P 1'
#
loop_
_entity.id
_entity.type
_entity.pdbx_description
1 polymer ?
#
loop_
_entity_poly.entity_id
_entity_poly.type
_entity_poly.pdbx_seq_one_letter_code
_entity_poly.pdbx_strand_id
1 'polypeptide(L)'
;MKKIYLFLLTISMFLMSCGGHFFNPRYYYNKSSSSSSSSEGLTILKVEAPEEVPADEDPFKINSDYNNPNYGGYDASKFNSWLFKASFQANKLPIYNFFDDSTRYWIPGGADWNGISAEYYDGKDGETYAQSGSMQVSIEGLKVYRYVGKNPLYDNNGYLPGRMDRFRFYSINGKASIATLKQYLIAVDTYSKFIFAFGAITATETVFGDKVPSKFEAIEYYGSKIHFYEYDPIGYVKQTGEVVFYQHYKDEFVANPTSYLPKQHGYDNYAEHAETKPGKSPYVPLVSNTEASEEDKAKFENDIDQYINIEYKYRNYVGYQKSPTGEKAQIDLDSWLKAGYAGLSLTLYTYKLETDKQTLTVTEKLFPSSSVTTKKYKLSMINAAYKATYTNETDSSDSLSVSIVQNDNGENTISVSGTVLDKDFEDYGPIFVDRARNTVFTNPEGAYYTFFCTFVDGAGATLKNFEYKFNDNGTEFTMSYTHNGDPRTQKFRLARFDSDPENTWTAKYECTTKTGNLGNYVRVVFRNGSGTTNPGVDEIGDTIRMSMTLHAIDFAESPTLNGGLDMVANR
;
A
#
# COMPACT_ATOMS: atom_id res chain seq x y z
N MET A 1 -26.32 -45.57 47.02
CA MET A 1 -25.82 -45.13 45.70
C MET A 1 -26.45 -43.78 45.37
N LYS A 2 -25.80 -42.73 45.88
CA LYS A 2 -26.12 -41.31 45.69
C LYS A 2 -24.84 -40.73 45.08
N LYS A 3 -24.89 -40.32 43.82
CA LYS A 3 -23.93 -39.50 43.04
C LYS A 3 -24.16 -39.88 41.57
N ILE A 4 -24.79 -38.99 40.80
CA ILE A 4 -24.69 -38.81 39.33
C ILE A 4 -25.75 -37.82 38.77
N TYR A 5 -26.72 -37.34 39.57
CA TYR A 5 -27.75 -36.40 39.08
C TYR A 5 -27.61 -34.93 39.52
N LEU A 6 -26.47 -34.52 40.09
CA LEU A 6 -26.25 -33.12 40.53
C LEU A 6 -25.27 -32.33 39.64
N PHE A 7 -24.96 -32.84 38.45
CA PHE A 7 -24.09 -32.15 37.48
C PHE A 7 -24.84 -31.70 36.21
N LEU A 8 -26.14 -31.99 36.11
CA LEU A 8 -26.99 -31.67 34.95
C LEU A 8 -28.04 -30.58 35.24
N LEU A 9 -28.00 -29.96 36.42
CA LEU A 9 -29.02 -29.00 36.88
C LEU A 9 -28.48 -27.58 37.16
N THR A 10 -27.26 -27.30 36.72
CA THR A 10 -26.64 -25.95 36.81
C THR A 10 -26.34 -25.33 35.44
N ILE A 11 -26.66 -26.02 34.33
CA ILE A 11 -26.37 -25.58 32.96
C ILE A 11 -27.64 -25.05 32.23
N SER A 12 -28.80 -24.98 32.89
CA SER A 12 -30.09 -24.80 32.20
C SER A 12 -30.91 -23.53 32.52
N MET A 13 -30.43 -22.54 33.28
CA MET A 13 -31.29 -21.38 33.64
C MET A 13 -30.56 -20.04 33.79
N PHE A 14 -29.86 -19.57 32.76
CA PHE A 14 -29.61 -18.13 32.58
C PHE A 14 -29.61 -17.71 31.09
N LEU A 15 -30.57 -18.24 30.34
CA LEU A 15 -30.99 -17.66 29.06
C LEU A 15 -32.40 -17.10 29.23
N MET A 16 -32.55 -15.87 28.72
CA MET A 16 -33.76 -15.07 28.53
C MET A 16 -34.16 -14.13 29.68
N SER A 17 -33.58 -12.93 29.65
CA SER A 17 -34.38 -11.69 29.66
C SER A 17 -33.59 -10.51 29.10
N CYS A 18 -34.09 -10.00 27.96
CA CYS A 18 -34.01 -8.63 27.45
C CYS A 18 -32.71 -8.07 26.81
N GLY A 19 -32.81 -7.81 25.51
CA GLY A 19 -32.35 -6.56 24.90
C GLY A 19 -31.32 -6.76 23.80
N GLY A 20 -31.76 -6.65 22.55
CA GLY A 20 -30.97 -6.98 21.37
C GLY A 20 -29.88 -5.97 21.01
N HIS A 21 -28.90 -6.43 20.24
CA HIS A 21 -28.34 -5.69 19.12
C HIS A 21 -27.59 -6.68 18.21
N PHE A 22 -27.76 -6.45 16.92
CA PHE A 22 -27.18 -7.15 15.80
C PHE A 22 -25.63 -7.13 15.81
N PHE A 23 -25.05 -8.12 15.11
CA PHE A 23 -23.79 -8.07 14.36
C PHE A 23 -22.42 -8.24 15.07
N ASN A 24 -21.71 -9.27 14.60
CA ASN A 24 -20.24 -9.47 14.48
C ASN A 24 -19.79 -8.74 13.18
N PRO A 25 -18.54 -8.29 12.89
CA PRO A 25 -17.25 -8.81 13.38
C PRO A 25 -16.02 -7.83 13.40
N ARG A 26 -14.85 -8.37 13.78
CA ARG A 26 -13.52 -8.05 13.19
C ARG A 26 -12.90 -6.65 13.30
N TYR A 27 -13.34 -5.77 14.21
CA TYR A 27 -12.63 -4.50 14.46
C TYR A 27 -11.79 -4.41 15.75
N TYR A 28 -11.68 -5.48 16.55
CA TYR A 28 -11.15 -5.35 17.91
C TYR A 28 -10.30 -6.52 18.44
N TYR A 29 -9.47 -7.14 17.60
CA TYR A 29 -8.44 -8.06 18.09
C TYR A 29 -7.05 -7.44 18.07
N ASN A 30 -6.79 -6.61 19.09
CA ASN A 30 -5.63 -6.86 19.97
C ASN A 30 -5.88 -6.24 21.35
N LYS A 31 -6.76 -6.86 22.14
CA LYS A 31 -6.77 -6.71 23.60
C LYS A 31 -6.37 -8.04 24.22
N SER A 32 -5.07 -8.32 24.24
CA SER A 32 -4.51 -9.29 25.19
C SER A 32 -4.19 -8.55 26.49
N SER A 33 -5.18 -8.46 27.38
CA SER A 33 -4.92 -8.14 28.78
C SER A 33 -4.63 -9.42 29.54
N SER A 34 -3.37 -9.66 29.87
CA SER A 34 -2.99 -10.45 31.05
C SER A 34 -1.87 -9.71 31.79
N SER A 35 -2.20 -9.34 33.02
CA SER A 35 -1.46 -8.59 34.02
C SER A 35 -0.02 -9.05 34.28
N SER A 36 0.92 -8.09 34.33
CA SER A 36 1.69 -7.69 35.53
C SER A 36 3.13 -7.27 35.21
N SER A 37 3.35 -5.95 35.23
CA SER A 37 4.49 -5.20 35.79
C SER A 37 4.63 -3.91 35.00
N SER A 38 4.41 -2.79 35.67
CA SER A 38 4.46 -1.44 35.13
C SER A 38 5.84 -1.10 34.56
N SER A 39 5.94 -1.11 33.23
CA SER A 39 6.88 -0.28 32.47
C SER A 39 6.04 0.51 31.47
N GLU A 40 6.13 1.85 31.48
CA GLU A 40 5.56 2.69 30.42
C GLU A 40 6.22 2.29 29.09
N GLY A 41 5.58 1.41 28.33
CA GLY A 41 6.04 1.00 27.01
C GLY A 41 5.83 2.10 25.97
N LEU A 42 6.73 2.18 24.99
CA LEU A 42 6.58 3.07 23.84
C LEU A 42 5.24 2.77 23.14
N THR A 43 4.37 3.79 23.04
CA THR A 43 3.12 3.69 22.27
C THR A 43 3.34 4.35 20.92
N ILE A 44 3.39 3.55 19.85
CA ILE A 44 3.46 4.07 18.48
C ILE A 44 2.07 4.61 18.13
N LEU A 45 2.00 5.91 17.82
CA LEU A 45 0.76 6.54 17.37
C LEU A 45 0.43 6.04 15.96
N LYS A 46 -0.85 5.68 15.73
CA LYS A 46 -1.34 5.32 14.40
C LYS A 46 -1.34 6.56 13.52
N VAL A 47 -0.84 6.43 12.29
CA VAL A 47 -0.78 7.54 11.32
C VAL A 47 -1.61 7.17 10.09
N GLU A 48 -2.16 8.18 9.41
CA GLU A 48 -2.81 8.01 8.11
C GLU A 48 -1.78 7.70 7.03
N ALA A 49 -2.19 6.99 5.98
CA ALA A 49 -1.31 6.72 4.86
C ALA A 49 -0.93 8.03 4.15
N PRO A 50 0.35 8.21 3.77
CA PRO A 50 0.74 9.38 2.99
C PRO A 50 0.03 9.38 1.63
N GLU A 51 -0.08 10.56 1.02
CA GLU A 51 -0.55 10.68 -0.36
C GLU A 51 0.39 9.90 -1.31
N GLU A 52 -0.18 9.27 -2.33
CA GLU A 52 0.62 8.60 -3.36
C GLU A 52 1.45 9.63 -4.13
N VAL A 53 2.74 9.33 -4.31
CA VAL A 53 3.63 10.14 -5.15
C VAL A 53 3.54 9.60 -6.58
N PRO A 54 3.33 10.47 -7.59
CA PRO A 54 3.38 10.05 -8.99
C PRO A 54 4.65 9.24 -9.29
N ALA A 55 4.55 8.16 -10.06
CA ALA A 55 5.69 7.26 -10.25
C ALA A 55 6.90 7.92 -10.93
N ASP A 56 6.68 8.99 -11.70
CA ASP A 56 7.74 9.80 -12.30
C ASP A 56 8.37 10.85 -11.37
N GLU A 57 7.81 11.01 -10.17
CA GLU A 57 8.34 11.84 -9.09
C GLU A 57 8.83 10.97 -7.92
N ASP A 58 8.52 9.67 -7.92
CA ASP A 58 8.94 8.75 -6.86
C ASP A 58 10.37 8.25 -7.09
N PRO A 59 11.35 8.65 -6.26
CA PRO A 59 12.74 8.23 -6.40
C PRO A 59 12.95 6.73 -6.21
N PHE A 60 12.01 5.99 -5.62
CA PHE A 60 12.07 4.54 -5.50
C PHE A 60 11.61 3.81 -6.77
N LYS A 61 10.99 4.53 -7.71
CA LYS A 61 10.47 3.98 -8.97
C LYS A 61 11.32 4.35 -10.18
N ILE A 62 12.29 5.25 -10.07
CA ILE A 62 13.20 5.56 -11.17
C ILE A 62 14.35 4.55 -11.23
N ASN A 63 14.75 4.15 -12.43
CA ASN A 63 15.99 3.38 -12.61
C ASN A 63 17.20 4.26 -12.28
N SER A 64 17.67 4.16 -11.04
CA SER A 64 18.82 4.89 -10.51
C SER A 64 19.82 3.92 -9.89
N ASP A 65 21.10 4.32 -9.87
CA ASP A 65 22.15 3.53 -9.22
C ASP A 65 21.81 3.22 -7.76
N TYR A 66 21.20 4.15 -7.03
CA TYR A 66 20.79 3.96 -5.64
C TYR A 66 19.71 2.90 -5.44
N ASN A 67 18.94 2.57 -6.48
CA ASN A 67 17.93 1.51 -6.49
C ASN A 67 18.48 0.18 -7.01
N ASN A 68 19.79 0.09 -7.28
CA ASN A 68 20.44 -1.16 -7.63
C ASN A 68 20.91 -1.89 -6.34
N PRO A 69 20.54 -3.16 -6.12
CA PRO A 69 20.98 -3.92 -4.96
C PRO A 69 22.52 -4.09 -4.90
N ASN A 70 23.21 -3.97 -6.03
CA ASN A 70 24.67 -4.07 -6.13
C ASN A 70 25.41 -2.72 -6.00
N TYR A 71 24.70 -1.62 -5.78
CA TYR A 71 25.33 -0.31 -5.59
C TYR A 71 26.33 -0.32 -4.44
N GLY A 72 27.45 0.39 -4.61
CA GLY A 72 28.61 0.32 -3.72
C GLY A 72 29.54 -0.88 -3.98
N GLY A 73 29.29 -1.65 -5.05
CA GLY A 73 30.15 -2.76 -5.48
C GLY A 73 29.91 -4.09 -4.77
N TYR A 74 28.78 -4.24 -4.07
CA TYR A 74 28.41 -5.47 -3.40
C TYR A 74 26.90 -5.64 -3.21
N ASP A 75 26.48 -6.90 -3.19
CA ASP A 75 25.08 -7.30 -3.14
C ASP A 75 24.41 -6.95 -1.79
N ALA A 76 23.19 -6.43 -1.86
CA ALA A 76 22.37 -6.03 -0.72
C ALA A 76 22.09 -7.18 0.28
N SER A 77 22.09 -8.44 -0.19
CA SER A 77 21.84 -9.61 0.65
C SER A 77 22.89 -9.82 1.75
N LYS A 78 24.07 -9.19 1.66
CA LYS A 78 25.05 -9.21 2.75
C LYS A 78 24.48 -8.71 4.08
N PHE A 79 23.57 -7.73 4.04
CA PHE A 79 22.93 -7.23 5.27
C PHE A 79 22.01 -8.25 5.94
N ASN A 80 21.65 -9.35 5.26
CA ASN A 80 20.85 -10.42 5.86
C ASN A 80 21.68 -11.26 6.84
N SER A 81 22.98 -11.49 6.54
CA SER A 81 23.88 -12.27 7.40
C SER A 81 24.76 -11.40 8.31
N TRP A 82 25.12 -10.19 7.88
CA TRP A 82 25.97 -9.31 8.69
C TRP A 82 25.37 -9.01 10.05
N LEU A 83 26.19 -9.18 11.07
CA LEU A 83 25.93 -8.72 12.43
C LEU A 83 26.39 -7.27 12.56
N PHE A 84 25.80 -6.55 13.52
CA PHE A 84 26.03 -5.13 13.71
C PHE A 84 26.54 -4.87 15.13
N LYS A 85 27.60 -4.07 15.27
CA LYS A 85 28.09 -3.64 16.59
C LYS A 85 28.26 -2.13 16.65
N ALA A 86 28.08 -1.59 17.86
CA ALA A 86 28.21 -0.18 18.16
C ALA A 86 29.10 0.04 19.38
N SER A 87 30.05 0.97 19.26
CA SER A 87 30.83 1.53 20.38
C SER A 87 30.68 3.06 20.40
N PHE A 88 31.10 3.72 21.47
CA PHE A 88 30.94 5.16 21.63
C PHE A 88 32.25 5.82 22.07
N GLN A 89 32.67 6.86 21.35
CA GLN A 89 33.87 7.65 21.66
C GLN A 89 33.66 8.57 22.87
N ALA A 90 34.74 9.18 23.35
CA ALA A 90 34.69 10.12 24.49
C ALA A 90 33.77 11.33 24.23
N ASN A 91 33.77 11.83 22.99
CA ASN A 91 32.87 12.89 22.51
C ASN A 91 31.46 12.37 22.15
N LYS A 92 31.14 11.14 22.55
CA LYS A 92 29.87 10.42 22.31
C LYS A 92 29.60 10.03 20.86
N LEU A 93 30.45 10.41 19.90
CA LEU A 93 30.30 10.00 18.52
C LEU A 93 30.31 8.46 18.44
N PRO A 94 29.30 7.84 17.82
CA PRO A 94 29.26 6.39 17.69
C PRO A 94 30.35 5.87 16.75
N ILE A 95 30.68 4.60 16.91
CA ILE A 95 31.48 3.80 15.99
C ILE A 95 30.62 2.60 15.63
N TYR A 96 30.20 2.53 14.38
CA TYR A 96 29.38 1.44 13.87
C TYR A 96 30.18 0.53 12.96
N ASN A 97 29.88 -0.76 12.99
CA ASN A 97 30.52 -1.71 12.10
C ASN A 97 29.64 -2.93 11.86
N PHE A 98 29.54 -3.35 10.61
CA PHE A 98 28.99 -4.62 10.19
C PHE A 98 30.10 -5.66 10.05
N PHE A 99 29.79 -6.91 10.36
CA PHE A 99 30.78 -7.98 10.28
C PHE A 99 30.11 -9.34 10.04
N ASP A 100 30.85 -10.23 9.41
CA ASP A 100 30.49 -11.65 9.31
C ASP A 100 31.00 -12.41 10.54
N ASP A 101 30.17 -13.30 11.07
CA ASP A 101 30.55 -14.24 12.13
C ASP A 101 29.85 -15.57 11.88
N SER A 102 30.62 -16.64 11.71
CA SER A 102 30.06 -17.98 11.46
C SER A 102 29.49 -18.65 12.71
N THR A 103 29.64 -18.03 13.89
CA THR A 103 29.24 -18.59 15.19
C THR A 103 27.99 -17.94 15.77
N ARG A 104 27.56 -16.80 15.22
CA ARG A 104 26.41 -16.02 15.69
C ARG A 104 25.49 -15.72 14.51
N TYR A 105 24.19 -15.63 14.77
CA TYR A 105 23.18 -15.37 13.76
C TYR A 105 22.03 -14.57 14.36
N TRP A 106 21.26 -13.92 13.49
CA TRP A 106 20.03 -13.23 13.87
C TRP A 106 18.96 -14.24 14.30
N ILE A 107 18.46 -14.09 15.52
CA ILE A 107 17.42 -14.91 16.12
C ILE A 107 16.07 -14.20 15.88
N PRO A 108 15.12 -14.83 15.18
CA PRO A 108 13.80 -14.23 14.93
C PRO A 108 12.90 -14.30 16.16
N GLY A 109 11.82 -13.51 16.15
CA GLY A 109 10.77 -13.57 17.19
C GLY A 109 11.15 -12.94 18.53
N GLY A 110 12.22 -12.14 18.56
CA GLY A 110 12.57 -11.33 19.73
C GLY A 110 11.73 -10.06 19.83
N ALA A 111 11.93 -9.34 20.93
CA ALA A 111 11.45 -7.99 21.11
C ALA A 111 12.50 -7.16 21.87
N ASP A 112 12.54 -5.87 21.58
CA ASP A 112 13.37 -4.94 22.33
C ASP A 112 12.79 -4.62 23.72
N TRP A 113 13.45 -3.72 24.45
CA TRP A 113 13.04 -3.33 25.80
C TRP A 113 11.71 -2.56 25.86
N ASN A 114 11.15 -2.16 24.72
CA ASN A 114 9.83 -1.54 24.58
C ASN A 114 8.77 -2.54 24.09
N GLY A 115 9.13 -3.81 23.86
CA GLY A 115 8.23 -4.83 23.34
C GLY A 115 8.01 -4.76 21.82
N ILE A 116 8.84 -4.01 21.08
CA ILE A 116 8.76 -3.95 19.62
C ILE A 116 9.43 -5.18 19.03
N SER A 117 8.69 -5.94 18.21
CA SER A 117 9.19 -7.15 17.56
C SER A 117 10.40 -6.86 16.67
N ALA A 118 11.44 -7.66 16.83
CA ALA A 118 12.71 -7.54 16.11
C ALA A 118 13.41 -8.90 16.01
N GLU A 119 14.36 -9.00 15.11
CA GLU A 119 15.40 -10.02 15.21
C GLU A 119 16.47 -9.52 16.18
N TYR A 120 17.19 -10.42 16.85
CA TYR A 120 18.27 -10.03 17.74
C TYR A 120 19.42 -11.02 17.74
N TYR A 121 20.57 -10.61 18.25
CA TYR A 121 21.61 -11.54 18.65
C TYR A 121 22.28 -11.05 19.93
N ASP A 122 22.89 -11.98 20.67
CA ASP A 122 23.66 -11.67 21.87
C ASP A 122 25.12 -11.37 21.49
N GLY A 123 25.57 -10.16 21.80
CA GLY A 123 26.95 -9.71 21.67
C GLY A 123 27.87 -10.41 22.68
N LYS A 124 29.18 -10.42 22.39
CA LYS A 124 30.18 -10.95 23.32
C LYS A 124 30.75 -9.80 24.14
N ASP A 125 30.88 -10.01 25.44
CA ASP A 125 31.47 -9.01 26.35
C ASP A 125 32.90 -8.67 25.89
N GLY A 126 33.24 -7.38 25.93
CA GLY A 126 34.54 -6.86 25.52
C GLY A 126 34.70 -6.57 24.02
N GLU A 127 33.73 -6.88 23.16
CA GLU A 127 33.79 -6.52 21.73
C GLU A 127 33.41 -5.07 21.43
N THR A 128 32.66 -4.44 22.33
CA THR A 128 32.19 -3.06 22.22
C THR A 128 32.43 -2.30 23.52
N TYR A 129 32.49 -0.98 23.41
CA TYR A 129 32.81 -0.12 24.55
C TYR A 129 32.12 1.24 24.47
N ALA A 130 32.02 1.89 25.63
CA ALA A 130 31.74 3.31 25.73
C ALA A 130 32.93 4.00 26.40
N GLN A 131 33.35 5.12 25.84
CA GLN A 131 34.43 5.93 26.39
C GLN A 131 33.87 7.19 27.07
N SER A 132 34.39 7.48 28.26
CA SER A 132 34.12 8.73 29.00
C SER A 132 35.45 9.27 29.54
N GLY A 133 35.85 10.46 29.05
CA GLY A 133 37.18 10.99 29.31
C GLY A 133 38.29 10.03 28.88
N SER A 134 39.21 9.72 29.81
CA SER A 134 40.30 8.76 29.60
C SER A 134 39.90 7.30 29.88
N MET A 135 38.68 7.04 30.36
CA MET A 135 38.22 5.70 30.71
C MET A 135 37.45 5.06 29.56
N GLN A 136 37.86 3.85 29.19
CA GLN A 136 37.13 2.98 28.27
C GLN A 136 36.47 1.86 29.07
N VAL A 137 35.16 1.68 28.89
CA VAL A 137 34.36 0.69 29.60
C VAL A 137 33.69 -0.23 28.60
N SER A 138 33.89 -1.54 28.75
CA SER A 138 33.21 -2.54 27.92
C SER A 138 31.69 -2.48 28.11
N ILE A 139 30.94 -2.69 27.02
CA ILE A 139 29.50 -2.87 27.10
C ILE A 139 29.24 -4.36 27.33
N GLU A 140 28.71 -4.70 28.50
CA GLU A 140 28.43 -6.07 28.93
C GLU A 140 26.95 -6.43 28.70
N GLY A 141 26.71 -7.72 28.45
CA GLY A 141 25.37 -8.27 28.23
C GLY A 141 24.66 -7.63 27.02
N LEU A 142 25.42 -7.25 26.00
CA LEU A 142 24.91 -6.56 24.81
C LEU A 142 23.93 -7.44 24.06
N LYS A 143 22.72 -6.93 23.84
CA LYS A 143 21.80 -7.40 22.81
C LYS A 143 21.71 -6.37 21.71
N VAL A 144 21.82 -6.83 20.47
CA VAL A 144 21.63 -5.99 19.30
C VAL A 144 20.36 -6.44 18.61
N TYR A 145 19.51 -5.49 18.24
CA TYR A 145 18.26 -5.74 17.55
C TYR A 145 18.32 -5.21 16.12
N ARG A 146 17.72 -5.96 15.19
CA ARG A 146 17.53 -5.58 13.79
C ARG A 146 16.04 -5.63 13.48
N TYR A 147 15.53 -4.54 12.93
CA TYR A 147 14.15 -4.44 12.45
C TYR A 147 14.18 -4.41 10.92
N VAL A 148 13.64 -5.46 10.31
CA VAL A 148 13.60 -5.65 8.86
C VAL A 148 12.30 -5.06 8.34
N GLY A 149 12.37 -4.10 7.41
CA GLY A 149 11.15 -3.59 6.77
C GLY A 149 10.26 -2.72 7.67
N LYS A 150 10.75 -2.28 8.83
CA LYS A 150 9.92 -1.62 9.84
C LYS A 150 10.71 -0.63 10.69
N ASN A 151 10.27 0.62 10.71
CA ASN A 151 10.75 1.61 11.68
C ASN A 151 10.18 1.28 13.08
N PRO A 152 11.01 1.05 14.12
CA PRO A 152 10.51 0.70 15.45
C PRO A 152 9.91 1.88 16.23
N LEU A 153 10.03 3.12 15.72
CA LEU A 153 9.53 4.33 16.37
C LEU A 153 8.28 4.92 15.69
N TYR A 154 7.93 4.45 14.49
CA TYR A 154 6.88 5.05 13.65
C TYR A 154 5.92 4.00 13.10
N ASP A 155 4.67 4.40 12.82
CA ASP A 155 3.68 3.49 12.24
C ASP A 155 4.05 3.18 10.78
N ASN A 156 4.01 1.90 10.42
CA ASN A 156 4.36 1.46 9.08
C ASN A 156 3.38 1.98 8.01
N ASN A 157 2.14 2.29 8.42
CA ASN A 157 1.15 2.93 7.53
C ASN A 157 1.59 4.32 7.09
N GLY A 158 2.48 4.99 7.86
CA GLY A 158 3.00 6.31 7.50
C GLY A 158 4.02 6.29 6.35
N TYR A 159 4.30 5.13 5.73
CA TYR A 159 5.14 5.02 4.54
C TYR A 159 4.36 4.40 3.38
N LEU A 160 4.67 4.82 2.15
CA LEU A 160 4.13 4.17 0.97
C LEU A 160 4.60 2.70 0.88
N PRO A 161 3.76 1.79 0.35
CA PRO A 161 4.08 0.36 0.25
C PRO A 161 5.42 0.06 -0.42
N GLY A 162 6.11 -0.99 0.06
CA GLY A 162 7.40 -1.44 -0.49
C GLY A 162 8.63 -0.60 -0.11
N ARG A 163 8.46 0.67 0.29
CA ARG A 163 9.59 1.55 0.62
C ARG A 163 10.44 1.03 1.77
N MET A 164 9.81 0.45 2.79
CA MET A 164 10.53 -0.02 3.98
C MET A 164 11.33 -1.30 3.76
N ASP A 165 11.00 -2.12 2.75
CA ASP A 165 11.56 -3.47 2.56
C ASP A 165 13.10 -3.49 2.42
N ARG A 166 13.65 -2.42 1.86
CA ARG A 166 15.09 -2.21 1.68
C ARG A 166 15.81 -1.68 2.92
N PHE A 167 15.10 -1.27 3.97
CA PHE A 167 15.70 -0.73 5.18
C PHE A 167 15.91 -1.78 6.27
N ARG A 168 16.99 -1.59 7.04
CA ARG A 168 17.29 -2.31 8.28
C ARG A 168 17.55 -1.28 9.37
N PHE A 169 16.77 -1.32 10.44
CA PHE A 169 16.96 -0.45 11.59
C PHE A 169 17.71 -1.20 12.68
N TYR A 170 18.56 -0.50 13.43
CA TYR A 170 19.40 -1.12 14.46
C TYR A 170 19.24 -0.41 15.80
N SER A 171 19.14 -1.21 16.86
CA SER A 171 19.13 -0.73 18.24
C SER A 171 19.96 -1.66 19.13
N ILE A 172 20.33 -1.18 20.33
CA ILE A 172 21.10 -1.95 21.30
C ILE A 172 20.52 -1.85 22.71
N ASN A 173 20.70 -2.91 23.48
CA ASN A 173 20.47 -2.96 24.92
C ASN A 173 21.69 -3.60 25.60
N GLY A 174 22.41 -2.84 26.41
CA GLY A 174 23.57 -3.35 27.14
C GLY A 174 23.90 -2.49 28.34
N LYS A 175 24.97 -2.83 29.07
CA LYS A 175 25.43 -2.07 30.24
C LYS A 175 26.88 -1.66 30.10
N ALA A 176 27.16 -0.36 30.20
CA ALA A 176 28.51 0.16 30.33
C ALA A 176 28.72 0.61 31.78
N SER A 177 29.31 -0.27 32.61
CA SER A 177 29.37 -0.09 34.06
C SER A 177 27.97 0.10 34.66
N ILE A 178 27.65 1.25 35.27
CA ILE A 178 26.33 1.53 35.83
C ILE A 178 25.33 2.09 34.80
N ALA A 179 25.79 2.49 33.60
CA ALA A 179 24.94 3.05 32.56
C ALA A 179 24.23 1.92 31.81
N THR A 180 22.90 1.97 31.74
CA THR A 180 22.15 1.11 30.82
C THR A 180 22.01 1.81 29.48
N LEU A 181 22.49 1.19 28.41
CA LEU A 181 22.48 1.72 27.06
C LEU A 181 21.34 1.08 26.28
N LYS A 182 20.22 1.80 26.17
CA LYS A 182 19.01 1.41 25.44
C LYS A 182 18.80 2.37 24.28
N GLN A 183 19.55 2.15 23.21
CA GLN A 183 19.71 3.15 22.14
C GLN A 183 19.10 2.66 20.82
N TYR A 184 18.26 3.49 20.21
CA TYR A 184 17.99 3.40 18.78
C TYR A 184 19.10 4.15 18.03
N LEU A 185 19.70 3.52 17.02
CA LEU A 185 20.98 3.97 16.46
C LEU A 185 20.82 4.51 15.05
N ILE A 186 20.62 3.63 14.08
CA ILE A 186 20.62 3.98 12.65
C ILE A 186 19.63 3.13 11.85
N ALA A 187 19.17 3.69 10.74
CA ALA A 187 18.55 2.97 9.65
C ALA A 187 19.57 2.86 8.51
N VAL A 188 19.70 1.68 7.92
CA VAL A 188 20.54 1.44 6.76
C VAL A 188 19.66 1.03 5.61
N ASP A 189 19.80 1.71 4.48
CA ASP A 189 19.27 1.24 3.23
C ASP A 189 20.22 0.20 2.62
N THR A 190 19.74 -1.02 2.43
CA THR A 190 20.52 -2.14 1.91
C THR A 190 20.91 -1.99 0.44
N TYR A 191 20.23 -1.14 -0.32
CA TYR A 191 20.49 -0.92 -1.74
C TYR A 191 21.53 0.18 -1.93
N SER A 192 21.25 1.42 -1.53
CA SER A 192 22.21 2.53 -1.63
C SER A 192 23.38 2.42 -0.66
N LYS A 193 23.29 1.55 0.36
CA LYS A 193 24.25 1.41 1.46
C LYS A 193 24.36 2.67 2.34
N PHE A 194 23.48 3.65 2.15
CA PHE A 194 23.44 4.86 2.97
C PHE A 194 22.82 4.59 4.34
N ILE A 195 23.23 5.45 5.28
CA ILE A 195 22.83 5.40 6.67
C ILE A 195 22.08 6.68 7.01
N PHE A 196 20.99 6.52 7.75
CA PHE A 196 20.10 7.60 8.14
C PHE A 196 19.83 7.56 9.64
N ALA A 197 19.65 8.74 10.24
CA ALA A 197 19.11 8.88 11.58
C ALA A 197 17.58 8.84 11.52
N PHE A 198 16.95 7.98 12.34
CA PHE A 198 15.48 7.80 12.35
C PHE A 198 14.82 8.12 13.70
N GLY A 199 15.61 8.33 14.74
CA GLY A 199 15.12 8.60 16.09
C GLY A 199 15.62 9.95 16.61
N ALA A 200 14.70 10.79 17.08
CA ALA A 200 14.99 12.00 17.84
C ALA A 200 15.18 11.66 19.33
N ILE A 201 16.21 12.23 19.97
CA ILE A 201 16.44 12.06 21.41
C ILE A 201 15.52 13.01 22.18
N THR A 202 14.59 12.48 22.96
CA THR A 202 13.56 13.26 23.67
C THR A 202 13.78 13.32 25.18
N ALA A 203 14.61 12.44 25.73
CA ALA A 203 15.06 12.52 27.11
C ALA A 203 16.48 11.98 27.27
N THR A 204 17.12 12.41 28.37
CA THR A 204 18.43 11.96 28.79
C THR A 204 18.42 11.60 30.26
N GLU A 205 19.33 10.71 30.65
CA GLU A 205 19.67 10.42 32.03
C GLU A 205 21.13 10.81 32.29
N THR A 206 21.42 11.30 33.49
CA THR A 206 22.80 11.64 33.89
C THR A 206 23.44 10.41 34.52
N VAL A 207 24.53 9.93 33.94
CA VAL A 207 25.35 8.83 34.48
C VAL A 207 26.78 9.30 34.61
N PHE A 208 27.33 9.28 35.83
CA PHE A 208 28.68 9.78 36.12
C PHE A 208 28.98 11.19 35.58
N GLY A 209 27.97 12.07 35.57
CA GLY A 209 28.10 13.45 35.07
C GLY A 209 27.92 13.60 33.56
N ASP A 210 27.90 12.51 32.80
CA ASP A 210 27.58 12.50 31.38
C ASP A 210 26.08 12.35 31.16
N LYS A 211 25.52 13.09 30.19
CA LYS A 211 24.16 12.87 29.73
C LYS A 211 24.14 11.75 28.69
N VAL A 212 23.32 10.74 28.94
CA VAL A 212 23.11 9.60 28.06
C VAL A 212 21.66 9.64 27.58
N PRO A 213 21.38 9.51 26.26
CA PRO A 213 20.01 9.43 25.77
C PRO A 213 19.24 8.27 26.45
N SER A 214 17.99 8.52 26.82
CA SER A 214 17.15 7.54 27.52
C SER A 214 15.75 7.36 26.92
N LYS A 215 15.28 8.33 26.13
CA LYS A 215 14.03 8.22 25.35
C LYS A 215 14.23 8.71 23.93
N PHE A 216 13.51 8.05 23.01
CA PHE A 216 13.55 8.31 21.59
C PHE A 216 12.14 8.34 21.03
N GLU A 217 11.92 9.19 20.03
CA GLU A 217 10.70 9.23 19.23
C GLU A 217 11.07 9.30 17.75
N ALA A 218 10.12 8.97 16.87
CA ALA A 218 10.32 9.00 15.43
C ALA A 218 10.72 10.40 14.94
N ILE A 219 11.72 10.50 14.07
CA ILE A 219 12.19 11.78 13.54
C ILE A 219 11.09 12.51 12.73
N GLU A 220 10.11 11.78 12.21
CA GLU A 220 8.94 12.29 11.50
C GLU A 220 8.12 13.30 12.32
N TYR A 221 8.20 13.27 13.66
CA TYR A 221 7.53 14.23 14.53
C TYR A 221 8.36 15.51 14.81
N TYR A 222 9.63 15.52 14.41
CA TYR A 222 10.62 16.53 14.77
C TYR A 222 11.28 17.14 13.53
N GLY A 223 12.01 18.25 13.72
CA GLY A 223 12.73 18.91 12.63
C GLY A 223 11.79 19.34 11.49
N SER A 224 12.15 18.97 10.26
CA SER A 224 11.36 19.26 9.05
C SER A 224 10.13 18.37 8.88
N LYS A 225 9.94 17.36 9.75
CA LYS A 225 8.80 16.42 9.72
C LYS A 225 8.62 15.68 8.39
N ILE A 226 9.74 15.38 7.75
CA ILE A 226 9.84 14.54 6.56
C ILE A 226 10.22 13.11 6.94
N HIS A 227 10.09 12.17 6.00
CA HIS A 227 10.50 10.79 6.25
C HIS A 227 12.00 10.69 6.54
N PHE A 228 12.41 9.78 7.44
CA PHE A 228 13.81 9.69 7.88
C PHE A 228 14.82 9.55 6.72
N TYR A 229 14.41 8.89 5.63
CA TYR A 229 15.24 8.67 4.44
C TYR A 229 15.32 9.89 3.52
N GLU A 230 14.53 10.95 3.73
CA GLU A 230 14.57 12.18 2.93
C GLU A 230 15.57 13.21 3.48
N TYR A 231 16.01 13.04 4.73
CA TYR A 231 17.15 13.79 5.27
C TYR A 231 18.46 13.33 4.64
N ASP A 232 19.47 14.21 4.61
CA ASP A 232 20.77 13.86 4.06
C ASP A 232 21.38 12.65 4.80
N PRO A 233 21.94 11.67 4.07
CA PRO A 233 22.58 10.52 4.69
C PRO A 233 23.69 10.97 5.64
N ILE A 234 23.78 10.34 6.82
CA ILE A 234 24.84 10.62 7.80
C ILE A 234 26.14 9.89 7.46
N GLY A 235 26.08 8.88 6.59
CA GLY A 235 27.20 8.06 6.19
C GLY A 235 26.81 6.94 5.23
N TYR A 236 27.74 6.03 4.99
CA TYR A 236 27.55 4.84 4.15
C TYR A 236 28.31 3.63 4.70
N VAL A 237 27.92 2.45 4.25
CA VAL A 237 28.57 1.17 4.58
C VAL A 237 29.47 0.74 3.43
N LYS A 238 30.72 0.36 3.72
CA LYS A 238 31.64 -0.23 2.74
C LYS A 238 31.39 -1.73 2.59
N GLN A 239 31.91 -2.33 1.51
CA GLN A 239 31.88 -3.80 1.31
C GLN A 239 32.52 -4.60 2.45
N THR A 240 33.46 -3.99 3.20
CA THR A 240 34.11 -4.57 4.38
C THR A 240 33.23 -4.59 5.63
N GLY A 241 32.07 -3.92 5.60
CA GLY A 241 31.19 -3.69 6.73
C GLY A 241 31.54 -2.45 7.57
N GLU A 242 32.65 -1.78 7.27
CA GLU A 242 33.01 -0.51 7.91
C GLU A 242 31.96 0.57 7.60
N VAL A 243 31.51 1.27 8.64
CA VAL A 243 30.65 2.45 8.50
C VAL A 243 31.52 3.70 8.45
N VAL A 244 31.35 4.49 7.39
CA VAL A 244 31.99 5.80 7.24
C VAL A 244 30.93 6.89 7.39
N PHE A 245 31.13 7.76 8.38
CA PHE A 245 30.31 8.96 8.54
C PHE A 245 30.87 10.13 7.73
N TYR A 246 29.98 10.92 7.16
CA TYR A 246 30.37 12.20 6.56
C TYR A 246 30.76 13.22 7.62
N GLN A 247 31.58 14.19 7.23
CA GLN A 247 32.08 15.20 8.14
C GLN A 247 30.97 16.05 8.77
N HIS A 248 29.92 16.41 8.02
CA HIS A 248 28.80 17.20 8.56
C HIS A 248 28.15 16.50 9.77
N TYR A 249 27.92 15.18 9.69
CA TYR A 249 27.33 14.43 10.79
C TYR A 249 28.25 14.43 12.01
N LYS A 250 29.57 14.21 11.81
CA LYS A 250 30.54 14.20 12.91
C LYS A 250 30.53 15.53 13.66
N ASP A 251 30.55 16.64 12.92
CA ASP A 251 30.59 17.99 13.50
C ASP A 251 29.29 18.31 14.23
N GLU A 252 28.14 18.06 13.59
CA GLU A 252 26.83 18.36 14.17
C GLU A 252 26.48 17.48 15.38
N PHE A 253 26.81 16.18 15.31
CA PHE A 253 26.56 15.25 16.39
C PHE A 253 27.44 15.56 17.61
N VAL A 254 28.74 15.81 17.41
CA VAL A 254 29.66 16.17 18.52
C VAL A 254 29.27 17.50 19.16
N ALA A 255 28.75 18.45 18.38
CA ALA A 255 28.23 19.69 18.93
C ALA A 255 26.96 19.47 19.80
N ASN A 256 26.14 18.47 19.47
CA ASN A 256 24.83 18.25 20.10
C ASN A 256 24.53 16.74 20.36
N PRO A 257 25.36 16.01 21.13
CA PRO A 257 25.30 14.54 21.18
C PRO A 257 24.03 13.97 21.82
N THR A 258 23.26 14.82 22.51
CA THR A 258 22.01 14.43 23.17
C THR A 258 20.77 15.10 22.61
N SER A 259 20.90 15.86 21.52
CA SER A 259 19.80 16.57 20.88
C SER A 259 20.02 16.72 19.36
N TYR A 260 20.85 15.85 18.79
CA TYR A 260 21.11 15.81 17.36
C TYR A 260 19.81 15.54 16.60
N LEU A 261 19.61 16.28 15.51
CA LEU A 261 18.54 16.07 14.54
C LEU A 261 19.16 16.13 13.14
N PRO A 262 18.83 15.20 12.23
CA PRO A 262 19.25 15.25 10.84
C PRO A 262 18.60 16.44 10.10
N LYS A 263 19.21 16.86 9.00
CA LYS A 263 18.79 18.02 8.20
C LYS A 263 18.99 17.75 6.70
N GLN A 264 18.35 18.58 5.89
CA GLN A 264 18.71 18.78 4.49
C GLN A 264 19.60 20.03 4.41
N HIS A 265 20.87 19.86 4.05
CA HIS A 265 21.86 20.95 4.00
C HIS A 265 21.80 21.76 2.70
N GLY A 266 20.92 21.37 1.77
CA GLY A 266 20.79 22.04 0.47
C GLY A 266 21.93 21.72 -0.51
N TYR A 267 22.52 20.53 -0.42
CA TYR A 267 23.51 20.08 -1.38
C TYR A 267 22.93 19.99 -2.80
N ASP A 268 23.70 20.41 -3.80
CA ASP A 268 23.28 20.30 -5.20
C ASP A 268 23.30 18.82 -5.67
N ASN A 269 24.34 18.09 -5.26
CA ASN A 269 24.59 16.70 -5.66
C ASN A 269 24.11 15.71 -4.61
N TYR A 270 23.77 14.50 -5.07
CA TYR A 270 23.49 13.36 -4.20
C TYR A 270 24.75 12.90 -3.46
N ALA A 271 24.56 12.27 -2.30
CA ALA A 271 25.66 11.68 -1.55
C ALA A 271 26.36 10.57 -2.35
N GLU A 272 27.66 10.39 -2.16
CA GLU A 272 28.46 9.33 -2.81
C GLU A 272 29.23 8.50 -1.77
N HIS A 273 29.66 7.28 -2.10
CA HIS A 273 30.49 6.44 -1.22
C HIS A 273 31.96 6.93 -1.09
N ALA A 274 32.12 8.19 -0.68
CA ALA A 274 33.39 8.84 -0.40
C ALA A 274 33.22 9.83 0.75
N GLU A 275 34.10 9.78 1.75
CA GLU A 275 34.01 10.61 2.97
C GLU A 275 33.98 12.13 2.68
N THR A 276 34.63 12.54 1.59
CA THR A 276 34.71 13.94 1.13
C THR A 276 33.54 14.38 0.26
N LYS A 277 32.57 13.50 0.01
CA LYS A 277 31.42 13.78 -0.87
C LYS A 277 30.10 13.56 -0.13
N PRO A 278 29.82 14.34 0.93
CA PRO A 278 28.47 14.43 1.44
C PRO A 278 27.56 15.01 0.35
N GLY A 279 26.27 14.68 0.43
CA GLY A 279 25.29 15.17 -0.53
C GLY A 279 23.88 14.95 -0.02
N LYS A 280 22.91 15.38 -0.82
CA LYS A 280 21.49 15.24 -0.50
C LYS A 280 21.06 13.78 -0.57
N SER A 281 19.96 13.46 0.11
CA SER A 281 19.34 12.13 -0.02
C SER A 281 18.89 11.85 -1.45
N PRO A 282 19.10 10.62 -1.97
CA PRO A 282 18.50 10.18 -3.23
C PRO A 282 16.99 9.99 -3.16
N TYR A 283 16.37 10.06 -1.97
CA TYR A 283 14.97 9.72 -1.74
C TYR A 283 14.04 10.92 -1.53
N VAL A 284 14.51 12.14 -1.77
CA VAL A 284 13.63 13.31 -1.85
C VAL A 284 12.79 13.19 -3.14
N PRO A 285 11.46 13.43 -3.09
CA PRO A 285 10.62 13.45 -4.29
C PRO A 285 11.21 14.29 -5.42
N LEU A 286 11.16 13.73 -6.63
CA LEU A 286 11.82 14.28 -7.79
C LEU A 286 10.91 15.30 -8.46
N VAL A 287 11.23 16.59 -8.29
CA VAL A 287 10.54 17.66 -9.01
C VAL A 287 11.53 18.28 -10.00
N SER A 288 11.51 17.81 -11.25
CA SER A 288 12.27 18.43 -12.35
C SER A 288 11.33 18.92 -13.43
N ASN A 289 11.17 20.25 -13.48
CA ASN A 289 10.45 20.96 -14.53
C ASN A 289 11.38 21.87 -15.34
N THR A 290 12.69 21.72 -15.15
CA THR A 290 13.73 22.49 -15.86
C THR A 290 14.31 21.65 -17.00
N GLU A 291 14.98 22.30 -17.93
CA GLU A 291 15.67 21.61 -19.02
C GLU A 291 16.89 20.85 -18.50
N ALA A 292 17.07 19.62 -18.98
CA ALA A 292 18.16 18.73 -18.58
C ALA A 292 19.51 19.15 -19.17
N SER A 293 20.60 18.63 -18.60
CA SER A 293 21.94 18.76 -19.19
C SER A 293 22.05 18.01 -20.52
N GLU A 294 23.02 18.34 -21.38
CA GLU A 294 23.21 17.63 -22.66
C GLU A 294 23.54 16.14 -22.48
N GLU A 295 24.20 15.78 -21.37
CA GLU A 295 24.48 14.38 -21.01
C GLU A 295 23.18 13.63 -20.67
N ASP A 296 22.32 14.24 -19.85
CA ASP A 296 21.03 13.67 -19.48
C ASP A 296 20.09 13.57 -20.68
N LYS A 297 20.09 14.57 -21.58
CA LYS A 297 19.33 14.54 -22.84
C LYS A 297 19.73 13.33 -23.69
N ALA A 298 21.03 13.16 -23.93
CA ALA A 298 21.54 12.04 -24.70
C ALA A 298 21.21 10.69 -24.06
N LYS A 299 21.27 10.60 -22.72
CA LYS A 299 20.90 9.39 -21.98
C LYS A 299 19.41 9.08 -22.13
N PHE A 300 18.52 10.06 -21.96
CA PHE A 300 17.09 9.87 -22.16
C PHE A 300 16.77 9.41 -23.59
N GLU A 301 17.34 10.06 -24.60
CA GLU A 301 17.12 9.72 -26.00
C GLU A 301 17.57 8.30 -26.37
N ASN A 302 18.61 7.78 -25.69
CA ASN A 302 19.07 6.42 -25.85
C ASN A 302 18.16 5.43 -25.11
N ASP A 303 17.89 5.68 -23.83
CA ASP A 303 17.13 4.77 -22.99
C ASP A 303 15.67 4.63 -23.47
N ILE A 304 15.09 5.69 -24.03
CA ILE A 304 13.71 5.70 -24.51
C ILE A 304 13.48 4.83 -25.76
N ASP A 305 14.54 4.47 -26.51
CA ASP A 305 14.44 3.64 -27.73
C ASP A 305 13.78 2.29 -27.50
N GLN A 306 13.85 1.76 -26.29
CA GLN A 306 13.28 0.46 -25.94
C GLN A 306 11.75 0.48 -25.82
N TYR A 307 11.14 1.67 -25.77
CA TYR A 307 9.71 1.87 -25.47
C TYR A 307 8.94 2.51 -26.64
N ILE A 308 9.60 2.79 -27.75
CA ILE A 308 8.96 3.33 -28.96
C ILE A 308 8.18 2.25 -29.71
N ASN A 309 7.10 2.68 -30.37
CA ASN A 309 6.23 1.85 -31.20
C ASN A 309 5.60 0.65 -30.44
N ILE A 310 5.47 0.77 -29.12
CA ILE A 310 4.69 -0.14 -28.27
C ILE A 310 3.36 0.55 -27.94
N GLU A 311 2.25 -0.19 -28.06
CA GLU A 311 0.93 0.28 -27.64
C GLU A 311 0.67 -0.13 -26.20
N TYR A 312 0.70 0.86 -25.31
CA TYR A 312 0.38 0.65 -23.90
C TYR A 312 -1.08 0.96 -23.66
N LYS A 313 -1.84 -0.05 -23.21
CA LYS A 313 -3.23 0.13 -22.79
C LYS A 313 -3.29 0.40 -21.29
N TYR A 314 -4.24 1.22 -20.89
CA TYR A 314 -4.47 1.51 -19.49
C TYR A 314 -5.95 1.81 -19.23
N ARG A 315 -6.48 1.22 -18.17
CA ARG A 315 -7.77 1.58 -17.59
C ARG A 315 -7.61 1.69 -16.08
N ASN A 316 -8.17 2.74 -15.51
CA ASN A 316 -7.99 3.00 -14.09
C ASN A 316 -8.91 2.09 -13.25
N TYR A 317 -8.30 1.06 -12.64
CA TYR A 317 -8.96 0.10 -11.76
C TYR A 317 -8.69 0.36 -10.27
N VAL A 318 -8.15 1.51 -9.87
CA VAL A 318 -7.82 1.82 -8.46
C VAL A 318 -8.99 1.63 -7.48
N GLY A 319 -10.22 1.86 -7.94
CA GLY A 319 -11.42 1.63 -7.15
C GLY A 319 -11.80 0.17 -6.98
N TYR A 320 -11.27 -0.74 -7.79
CA TYR A 320 -11.63 -2.14 -7.71
C TYR A 320 -10.94 -2.80 -6.51
N GLN A 321 -11.73 -3.27 -5.55
CA GLN A 321 -11.22 -3.99 -4.39
C GLN A 321 -11.18 -5.50 -4.66
N LYS A 322 -9.99 -6.03 -4.91
CA LYS A 322 -9.74 -7.48 -4.91
C LYS A 322 -9.73 -8.00 -3.48
N SER A 323 -10.39 -9.12 -3.21
CA SER A 323 -10.15 -9.84 -1.95
C SER A 323 -8.74 -10.47 -1.98
N PRO A 324 -7.79 -10.08 -1.12
CA PRO A 324 -6.43 -10.61 -1.14
C PRO A 324 -6.35 -12.05 -0.62
N THR A 325 -7.31 -12.46 0.21
CA THR A 325 -7.36 -13.77 0.88
C THR A 325 -8.33 -14.75 0.20
N GLY A 326 -9.02 -14.31 -0.86
CA GLY A 326 -10.20 -15.01 -1.39
C GLY A 326 -11.43 -14.91 -0.48
N GLU A 327 -11.34 -14.32 0.71
CA GLU A 327 -12.49 -14.05 1.58
C GLU A 327 -13.29 -12.87 1.00
N LYS A 328 -14.55 -13.11 0.61
CA LYS A 328 -15.36 -12.13 -0.12
C LYS A 328 -15.93 -11.04 0.83
N ALA A 329 -15.08 -10.13 1.28
CA ALA A 329 -15.43 -9.06 2.22
C ALA A 329 -16.43 -8.03 1.63
N GLN A 330 -17.17 -7.35 2.51
CA GLN A 330 -18.00 -6.21 2.14
C GLN A 330 -17.13 -4.98 1.87
N ILE A 331 -17.55 -4.18 0.90
CA ILE A 331 -16.94 -2.88 0.64
C ILE A 331 -17.45 -1.85 1.65
N ASP A 332 -16.55 -1.00 2.14
CA ASP A 332 -16.95 0.27 2.74
C ASP A 332 -17.33 1.24 1.62
N LEU A 333 -18.59 1.20 1.21
CA LEU A 333 -19.07 1.98 0.07
C LEU A 333 -18.99 3.49 0.32
N ASP A 334 -19.13 3.96 1.56
CA ASP A 334 -19.07 5.40 1.87
C ASP A 334 -17.64 5.93 1.69
N SER A 335 -16.65 5.21 2.21
CA SER A 335 -15.24 5.52 1.97
C SER A 335 -14.88 5.42 0.49
N TRP A 336 -15.41 4.41 -0.21
CA TRP A 336 -15.19 4.22 -1.64
C TRP A 336 -15.74 5.37 -2.50
N LEU A 337 -16.96 5.82 -2.21
CA LEU A 337 -17.59 6.97 -2.88
C LEU A 337 -16.84 8.26 -2.57
N LYS A 338 -16.43 8.47 -1.32
CA LYS A 338 -15.66 9.64 -0.89
C LYS A 338 -14.30 9.72 -1.60
N ALA A 339 -13.70 8.58 -1.90
CA ALA A 339 -12.46 8.49 -2.68
C ALA A 339 -12.64 8.77 -4.19
N GLY A 340 -13.88 8.98 -4.67
CA GLY A 340 -14.13 9.42 -6.04
C GLY A 340 -13.91 8.34 -7.12
N TYR A 341 -13.95 7.06 -6.74
CA TYR A 341 -13.62 5.96 -7.63
C TYR A 341 -14.65 5.68 -8.74
N ALA A 342 -15.89 6.17 -8.59
CA ALA A 342 -16.94 5.95 -9.57
C ALA A 342 -16.62 6.64 -10.91
N GLY A 343 -16.52 5.86 -11.98
CA GLY A 343 -16.35 6.34 -13.35
C GLY A 343 -14.92 6.33 -13.84
N LEU A 344 -13.95 6.08 -12.96
CA LEU A 344 -12.54 6.07 -13.34
C LEU A 344 -12.21 4.98 -14.36
N SER A 345 -12.97 3.88 -14.37
CA SER A 345 -12.75 2.78 -15.31
C SER A 345 -13.50 2.94 -16.64
N LEU A 346 -14.22 4.05 -16.88
CA LEU A 346 -15.01 4.23 -18.11
C LEU A 346 -14.15 4.41 -19.35
N THR A 347 -12.99 5.04 -19.22
CA THR A 347 -12.12 5.36 -20.36
C THR A 347 -10.99 4.35 -20.48
N LEU A 348 -10.84 3.76 -21.65
CA LEU A 348 -9.60 3.08 -22.04
C LEU A 348 -8.68 4.11 -22.66
N TYR A 349 -7.48 4.22 -22.10
CA TYR A 349 -6.38 4.97 -22.68
C TYR A 349 -5.48 4.03 -23.46
N THR A 350 -4.99 4.48 -24.61
CA THR A 350 -3.90 3.84 -25.33
C THR A 350 -2.82 4.88 -25.59
N TYR A 351 -1.62 4.61 -25.10
CA TYR A 351 -0.45 5.47 -25.25
C TYR A 351 0.52 4.80 -26.23
N LYS A 352 1.02 5.58 -27.18
CA LYS A 352 2.04 5.11 -28.12
C LYS A 352 3.06 6.21 -28.36
N LEU A 353 4.29 5.98 -27.91
CA LEU A 353 5.42 6.81 -28.31
C LEU A 353 5.86 6.37 -29.70
N GLU A 354 5.82 7.27 -30.68
CA GLU A 354 6.11 6.94 -32.07
C GLU A 354 7.62 6.75 -32.30
N THR A 355 7.98 6.16 -33.45
CA THR A 355 9.38 5.85 -33.80
C THR A 355 10.30 7.08 -33.87
N ASP A 356 9.73 8.27 -34.01
CA ASP A 356 10.48 9.52 -34.02
C ASP A 356 10.93 9.98 -32.62
N LYS A 357 10.47 9.31 -31.55
CA LYS A 357 10.65 9.68 -30.13
C LYS A 357 10.06 11.04 -29.75
N GLN A 358 9.55 11.78 -30.71
CA GLN A 358 9.10 13.15 -30.54
C GLN A 358 7.59 13.24 -30.48
N THR A 359 6.87 12.19 -30.85
CA THR A 359 5.41 12.17 -30.87
C THR A 359 4.88 11.12 -29.90
N LEU A 360 4.11 11.54 -28.91
CA LEU A 360 3.26 10.67 -28.11
C LEU A 360 1.83 10.76 -28.64
N THR A 361 1.29 9.66 -29.13
CA THR A 361 -0.12 9.53 -29.50
C THR A 361 -0.89 8.99 -28.29
N VAL A 362 -1.95 9.70 -27.88
CA VAL A 362 -2.86 9.28 -26.82
C VAL A 362 -4.26 9.11 -27.41
N THR A 363 -4.80 7.92 -27.27
CA THR A 363 -6.14 7.58 -27.74
C THR A 363 -7.03 7.28 -26.55
N GLU A 364 -8.19 7.92 -26.51
CA GLU A 364 -9.20 7.77 -25.46
C GLU A 364 -10.45 7.13 -26.07
N LYS A 365 -10.89 6.01 -25.49
CA LYS A 365 -12.14 5.34 -25.85
C LYS A 365 -13.06 5.29 -24.63
N LEU A 366 -14.14 6.07 -24.68
CA LEU A 366 -15.13 6.14 -23.61
C LEU A 366 -16.15 5.02 -23.75
N PHE A 367 -16.33 4.20 -22.72
CA PHE A 367 -17.37 3.18 -22.67
C PHE A 367 -18.77 3.78 -22.49
N PRO A 368 -19.84 3.20 -23.08
CA PRO A 368 -19.86 2.11 -24.07
C PRO A 368 -19.78 2.62 -25.51
N SER A 369 -19.33 3.87 -25.71
CA SER A 369 -19.27 4.50 -27.02
C SER A 369 -18.22 3.84 -27.90
N SER A 370 -18.50 3.80 -29.20
CA SER A 370 -17.49 3.49 -30.22
C SER A 370 -16.64 4.71 -30.60
N SER A 371 -16.97 5.90 -30.06
CA SER A 371 -16.19 7.11 -30.29
C SER A 371 -14.80 7.01 -29.71
N VAL A 372 -13.82 7.34 -30.54
CA VAL A 372 -12.41 7.36 -30.18
C VAL A 372 -11.90 8.77 -30.41
N THR A 373 -11.33 9.38 -29.37
CA THR A 373 -10.63 10.66 -29.47
C THR A 373 -9.14 10.38 -29.53
N THR A 374 -8.41 11.05 -30.43
CA THR A 374 -6.96 10.93 -30.51
C THR A 374 -6.33 12.30 -30.35
N LYS A 375 -5.37 12.40 -29.44
CA LYS A 375 -4.53 13.57 -29.22
C LYS A 375 -3.08 13.21 -29.54
N LYS A 376 -2.35 14.17 -30.06
CA LYS A 376 -0.92 14.04 -30.32
C LYS A 376 -0.18 15.08 -29.51
N TYR A 377 0.87 14.63 -28.83
CA TYR A 377 1.74 15.46 -28.03
C TYR A 377 3.13 15.42 -28.62
N LYS A 378 3.76 16.58 -28.74
CA LYS A 378 5.13 16.74 -29.24
C LYS A 378 6.09 16.95 -28.10
N LEU A 379 7.25 16.29 -28.17
CA LEU A 379 8.35 16.49 -27.23
C LEU A 379 8.70 17.97 -27.20
N SER A 380 8.53 18.60 -26.04
CA SER A 380 8.82 20.01 -25.83
C SER A 380 10.10 20.22 -25.04
N MET A 381 10.39 19.33 -24.09
CA MET A 381 11.56 19.42 -23.22
C MET A 381 11.94 18.06 -22.67
N ILE A 382 13.24 17.75 -22.60
CA ILE A 382 13.75 16.67 -21.76
C ILE A 382 14.12 17.29 -20.41
N ASN A 383 13.50 16.81 -19.33
CA ASN A 383 13.63 17.38 -17.99
C ASN A 383 14.71 16.69 -17.14
N ALA A 384 14.99 15.42 -17.43
CA ALA A 384 16.04 14.62 -16.78
C ALA A 384 16.40 13.42 -17.67
N ALA A 385 17.45 12.68 -17.29
CA ALA A 385 17.86 11.45 -17.98
C ALA A 385 16.79 10.37 -18.09
N TYR A 386 15.68 10.50 -17.35
CA TYR A 386 14.58 9.56 -17.32
C TYR A 386 13.22 10.21 -17.57
N LYS A 387 13.11 11.52 -17.81
CA LYS A 387 11.82 12.24 -17.88
C LYS A 387 11.83 13.31 -18.96
N ALA A 388 10.74 13.38 -19.71
CA ALA A 388 10.50 14.42 -20.71
C ALA A 388 9.05 14.89 -20.70
N THR A 389 8.84 16.13 -21.11
CA THR A 389 7.53 16.77 -21.27
C THR A 389 7.14 16.76 -22.74
N TYR A 390 5.88 16.39 -22.99
CA TYR A 390 5.24 16.42 -24.29
C TYR A 390 4.02 17.35 -24.23
N THR A 391 3.89 18.24 -25.20
CA THR A 391 2.82 19.25 -25.24
C THR A 391 1.88 18.96 -26.39
N ASN A 392 0.56 19.06 -26.15
CA ASN A 392 -0.46 18.78 -27.15
C ASN A 392 -0.33 19.73 -28.36
N GLU A 393 -0.38 19.19 -29.57
CA GLU A 393 -0.25 19.96 -30.82
C GLU A 393 -1.36 21.01 -31.01
N THR A 394 -2.51 20.79 -30.38
CA THR A 394 -3.72 21.62 -30.56
C THR A 394 -4.02 22.52 -29.37
N ASP A 395 -3.47 22.22 -28.20
CA ASP A 395 -3.66 22.98 -26.96
C ASP A 395 -2.35 23.01 -26.16
N SER A 396 -1.61 24.11 -26.26
CA SER A 396 -0.32 24.24 -25.58
C SER A 396 -0.40 24.25 -24.04
N SER A 397 -1.60 24.36 -23.47
CA SER A 397 -1.80 24.26 -22.01
C SER A 397 -1.96 22.81 -21.52
N ASP A 398 -2.22 21.87 -22.43
CA ASP A 398 -2.32 20.44 -22.17
C ASP A 398 -0.95 19.78 -22.42
N SER A 399 -0.33 19.29 -21.35
CA SER A 399 0.98 18.66 -21.39
C SER A 399 1.02 17.41 -20.53
N LEU A 400 1.85 16.46 -20.93
CA LEU A 400 2.05 15.18 -20.25
C LEU A 400 3.55 14.97 -20.01
N SER A 401 3.89 14.32 -18.90
CA SER A 401 5.24 13.77 -18.73
C SER A 401 5.29 12.36 -19.29
N VAL A 402 6.41 11.98 -19.90
CA VAL A 402 6.77 10.59 -20.19
C VAL A 402 8.08 10.31 -19.46
N SER A 403 8.06 9.29 -18.62
CA SER A 403 9.22 8.96 -17.79
C SER A 403 9.54 7.48 -17.84
N ILE A 404 10.82 7.13 -17.75
CA ILE A 404 11.31 5.75 -17.65
C ILE A 404 11.34 5.39 -16.18
N VAL A 405 10.54 4.41 -15.79
CA VAL A 405 10.30 3.98 -14.40
C VAL A 405 10.38 2.47 -14.28
N GLN A 406 10.34 1.95 -13.06
CA GLN A 406 10.23 0.54 -12.73
C GLN A 406 8.81 0.22 -12.27
N ASN A 407 8.23 -0.84 -12.81
CA ASN A 407 6.96 -1.39 -12.33
C ASN A 407 7.14 -2.07 -10.96
N ASP A 408 6.07 -2.63 -10.41
CA ASP A 408 6.11 -3.31 -9.10
C ASP A 408 6.98 -4.58 -9.07
N ASN A 409 7.30 -5.14 -10.24
CA ASN A 409 8.21 -6.28 -10.38
C ASN A 409 9.68 -5.84 -10.53
N GLY A 410 9.96 -4.53 -10.55
CA GLY A 410 11.31 -3.99 -10.77
C GLY A 410 11.74 -3.97 -12.23
N GLU A 411 10.82 -4.23 -13.17
CA GLU A 411 11.11 -4.19 -14.60
C GLU A 411 10.94 -2.77 -15.13
N ASN A 412 11.84 -2.34 -16.02
CA ASN A 412 11.76 -1.03 -16.61
C ASN A 412 10.58 -0.93 -17.60
N THR A 413 9.87 0.18 -17.54
CA THR A 413 8.75 0.55 -18.40
C THR A 413 8.68 2.08 -18.49
N ILE A 414 7.60 2.60 -19.08
CA ILE A 414 7.29 4.03 -19.05
C ILE A 414 6.13 4.34 -18.13
N SER A 415 6.13 5.55 -17.57
CA SER A 415 4.94 6.18 -17.02
C SER A 415 4.54 7.38 -17.86
N VAL A 416 3.24 7.67 -17.92
CA VAL A 416 2.69 8.87 -18.53
C VAL A 416 1.94 9.67 -17.45
N SER A 417 2.43 10.87 -17.13
CA SER A 417 1.88 11.72 -16.07
C SER A 417 1.67 10.94 -14.76
N GLY A 418 2.69 10.20 -14.32
CA GLY A 418 2.67 9.38 -13.10
C GLY A 418 2.01 8.02 -13.24
N THR A 419 1.27 7.75 -14.31
CA THR A 419 0.61 6.45 -14.53
C THR A 419 1.63 5.46 -15.11
N VAL A 420 2.06 4.48 -14.31
CA VAL A 420 2.94 3.40 -14.77
C VAL A 420 2.20 2.52 -15.78
N LEU A 421 2.80 2.34 -16.95
CA LEU A 421 2.21 1.56 -18.03
C LEU A 421 2.80 0.16 -18.07
N ASP A 422 1.96 -0.82 -18.41
CA ASP A 422 2.37 -2.19 -18.61
C ASP A 422 2.08 -2.58 -20.07
N LYS A 423 3.11 -3.09 -20.76
CA LYS A 423 2.98 -3.56 -22.15
C LYS A 423 2.10 -4.81 -22.25
N ASP A 424 2.01 -5.57 -21.16
CA ASP A 424 1.26 -6.82 -21.05
C ASP A 424 -0.11 -6.57 -20.38
N PHE A 425 -0.51 -5.30 -20.22
CA PHE A 425 -1.80 -4.93 -19.65
C PHE A 425 -2.96 -5.56 -20.42
N GLU A 426 -3.82 -6.26 -19.67
CA GLU A 426 -5.05 -6.83 -20.18
C GLU A 426 -6.25 -5.95 -19.81
N ASP A 427 -6.99 -5.48 -20.82
CA ASP A 427 -8.21 -4.71 -20.61
C ASP A 427 -9.41 -5.66 -20.45
N TYR A 428 -10.02 -5.63 -19.27
CA TYR A 428 -11.24 -6.38 -18.98
C TYR A 428 -12.51 -5.52 -19.11
N GLY A 429 -12.37 -4.30 -19.61
CA GLY A 429 -13.40 -3.27 -19.68
C GLY A 429 -13.73 -2.67 -18.30
N PRO A 430 -14.73 -1.78 -18.20
CA PRO A 430 -15.06 -1.11 -16.95
C PRO A 430 -15.51 -2.07 -15.85
N ILE A 431 -15.32 -1.66 -14.60
CA ILE A 431 -15.85 -2.40 -13.44
C ILE A 431 -17.38 -2.43 -13.47
N PHE A 432 -17.99 -3.39 -12.76
CA PHE A 432 -19.44 -3.61 -12.81
C PHE A 432 -20.28 -2.34 -12.65
N VAL A 433 -19.99 -1.53 -11.62
CA VAL A 433 -20.78 -0.32 -11.34
C VAL A 433 -20.67 0.70 -12.47
N ASP A 434 -19.50 0.82 -13.11
CA ASP A 434 -19.29 1.71 -14.24
C ASP A 434 -20.05 1.24 -15.49
N ARG A 435 -20.20 -0.08 -15.67
CA ARG A 435 -21.09 -0.64 -16.71
C ARG A 435 -22.57 -0.35 -16.42
N ALA A 436 -22.96 -0.41 -15.15
CA ALA A 436 -24.34 -0.31 -14.72
C ALA A 436 -24.89 1.13 -14.71
N ARG A 437 -24.04 2.15 -14.79
CA ARG A 437 -24.42 3.57 -14.65
C ARG A 437 -25.55 3.95 -15.59
N ASN A 438 -26.60 4.56 -15.03
CA ASN A 438 -27.78 5.04 -15.76
C ASN A 438 -28.46 3.98 -16.65
N THR A 439 -28.27 2.69 -16.35
CA THR A 439 -28.93 1.61 -17.09
C THR A 439 -30.32 1.33 -16.54
N VAL A 440 -31.21 0.96 -17.45
CA VAL A 440 -32.55 0.46 -17.14
C VAL A 440 -32.69 -0.88 -17.84
N PHE A 441 -33.26 -1.86 -17.15
CA PHE A 441 -33.63 -3.15 -17.75
C PHE A 441 -35.09 -3.41 -17.43
N THR A 442 -35.88 -3.80 -18.42
CA THR A 442 -37.30 -4.11 -18.28
C THR A 442 -37.62 -5.50 -18.78
N ASN A 443 -38.61 -6.14 -18.14
CA ASN A 443 -39.22 -7.35 -18.64
C ASN A 443 -40.75 -7.19 -18.67
N PRO A 444 -41.29 -6.63 -19.75
CA PRO A 444 -42.74 -6.46 -19.89
C PRO A 444 -43.47 -7.79 -20.22
N GLU A 445 -42.75 -8.86 -20.61
CA GLU A 445 -43.36 -10.10 -21.11
C GLU A 445 -42.84 -11.34 -20.35
N GLY A 446 -43.56 -11.76 -19.32
CA GLY A 446 -43.30 -13.04 -18.65
C GLY A 446 -43.83 -13.12 -17.22
N ALA A 447 -44.48 -14.24 -16.89
CA ALA A 447 -44.84 -14.59 -15.51
C ALA A 447 -43.73 -15.47 -14.92
N TYR A 448 -43.06 -14.99 -13.88
CA TYR A 448 -42.11 -15.81 -13.11
C TYR A 448 -42.82 -16.43 -11.93
N TYR A 449 -42.77 -17.76 -11.84
CA TYR A 449 -43.37 -18.53 -10.75
C TYR A 449 -42.29 -18.93 -9.77
N THR A 450 -42.32 -18.35 -8.57
CA THR A 450 -41.32 -18.64 -7.54
C THR A 450 -41.82 -19.74 -6.60
N PHE A 451 -40.97 -20.75 -6.33
CA PHE A 451 -41.28 -21.78 -5.33
C PHE A 451 -41.09 -21.24 -3.91
N PHE A 452 -40.08 -20.40 -3.65
CA PHE A 452 -39.88 -19.61 -2.43
C PHE A 452 -38.96 -18.41 -2.74
N CYS A 453 -39.35 -17.19 -2.40
CA CYS A 453 -38.55 -15.98 -2.63
C CYS A 453 -38.75 -15.02 -1.46
N THR A 454 -37.68 -14.45 -0.88
CA THR A 454 -37.81 -13.55 0.28
C THR A 454 -38.66 -12.31 -0.03
N PHE A 455 -38.82 -11.92 -1.31
CA PHE A 455 -39.63 -10.77 -1.73
C PHE A 455 -41.13 -11.05 -1.85
N VAL A 456 -41.58 -12.30 -1.74
CA VAL A 456 -42.98 -12.70 -1.83
C VAL A 456 -43.36 -13.72 -0.75
N ASP A 457 -44.56 -13.57 -0.19
CA ASP A 457 -45.08 -14.51 0.80
C ASP A 457 -45.76 -15.68 0.09
N GLY A 458 -45.24 -16.90 0.26
CA GLY A 458 -45.88 -18.14 -0.19
C GLY A 458 -45.36 -18.72 -1.51
N ALA A 459 -45.43 -20.05 -1.63
CA ALA A 459 -45.07 -20.78 -2.84
C ALA A 459 -46.12 -20.57 -3.95
N GLY A 460 -45.67 -20.42 -5.20
CA GLY A 460 -46.56 -20.23 -6.36
C GLY A 460 -46.93 -18.77 -6.65
N ALA A 461 -46.30 -17.81 -5.98
CA ALA A 461 -46.44 -16.39 -6.28
C ALA A 461 -46.04 -16.08 -7.73
N THR A 462 -46.81 -15.21 -8.39
CA THR A 462 -46.54 -14.75 -9.75
C THR A 462 -45.91 -13.36 -9.72
N LEU A 463 -44.71 -13.25 -10.27
CA LEU A 463 -43.97 -12.00 -10.46
C LEU A 463 -43.98 -11.58 -11.93
N LYS A 464 -44.26 -10.30 -12.21
CA LYS A 464 -44.31 -9.72 -13.57
C LYS A 464 -43.74 -8.31 -13.59
N ASN A 465 -43.50 -7.78 -14.80
CA ASN A 465 -43.18 -6.37 -15.04
C ASN A 465 -41.93 -5.91 -14.27
N PHE A 466 -40.86 -6.68 -14.35
CA PHE A 466 -39.62 -6.31 -13.69
C PHE A 466 -39.03 -5.07 -14.36
N GLU A 467 -38.61 -4.10 -13.56
CA GLU A 467 -37.78 -2.98 -13.96
C GLU A 467 -36.62 -2.86 -12.97
N TYR A 468 -35.39 -2.84 -13.49
CA TYR A 468 -34.18 -2.56 -12.74
C TYR A 468 -33.63 -1.22 -13.21
N LYS A 469 -33.59 -0.23 -12.33
CA LYS A 469 -33.10 1.11 -12.64
C LYS A 469 -31.91 1.47 -11.77
N PHE A 470 -30.73 1.52 -12.38
CA PHE A 470 -29.50 1.93 -11.71
C PHE A 470 -29.39 3.45 -11.63
N ASN A 471 -28.71 3.93 -10.60
CA ASN A 471 -28.39 5.34 -10.44
C ASN A 471 -27.22 5.77 -11.35
N ASP A 472 -26.82 7.04 -11.22
CA ASP A 472 -25.82 7.69 -12.07
C ASP A 472 -24.40 7.15 -11.93
N ASN A 473 -24.10 6.48 -10.82
CA ASN A 473 -22.81 5.87 -10.52
C ASN A 473 -22.87 4.34 -10.40
N GLY A 474 -24.02 3.72 -10.66
CA GLY A 474 -24.25 2.28 -10.66
C GLY A 474 -24.14 1.60 -9.29
N THR A 475 -23.88 2.34 -8.21
CA THR A 475 -23.73 1.78 -6.86
C THR A 475 -25.06 1.46 -6.19
N GLU A 476 -26.16 1.96 -6.74
CA GLU A 476 -27.51 1.65 -6.26
C GLU A 476 -28.43 1.35 -7.42
N PHE A 477 -29.46 0.53 -7.16
CA PHE A 477 -30.57 0.37 -8.09
C PHE A 477 -31.89 0.20 -7.38
N THR A 478 -32.96 0.52 -8.10
CA THR A 478 -34.33 0.23 -7.69
C THR A 478 -34.88 -0.90 -8.55
N MET A 479 -35.43 -1.93 -7.91
CA MET A 479 -36.21 -2.97 -8.59
C MET A 479 -37.69 -2.71 -8.37
N SER A 480 -38.45 -2.57 -9.44
CA SER A 480 -39.91 -2.52 -9.43
C SER A 480 -40.48 -3.78 -10.06
N TYR A 481 -41.56 -4.32 -9.51
CA TYR A 481 -42.24 -5.51 -10.02
C TYR A 481 -43.71 -5.56 -9.59
N THR A 482 -44.50 -6.41 -10.21
CA THR A 482 -45.89 -6.71 -9.80
C THR A 482 -45.95 -8.08 -9.14
N HIS A 483 -46.53 -8.16 -7.93
CA HIS A 483 -46.80 -9.39 -7.19
C HIS A 483 -48.31 -9.60 -7.09
N ASN A 484 -48.82 -10.65 -7.74
CA ASN A 484 -50.27 -10.98 -7.75
C ASN A 484 -51.19 -9.79 -8.13
N GLY A 485 -50.69 -8.85 -8.94
CA GLY A 485 -51.40 -7.64 -9.36
C GLY A 485 -50.98 -6.36 -8.62
N ASP A 486 -50.30 -6.47 -7.49
CA ASP A 486 -49.89 -5.31 -6.69
C ASP A 486 -48.46 -4.85 -7.04
N PRO A 487 -48.23 -3.55 -7.29
CA PRO A 487 -46.90 -3.02 -7.51
C PRO A 487 -46.06 -3.07 -6.24
N ARG A 488 -44.78 -3.41 -6.39
CA ARG A 488 -43.78 -3.49 -5.33
C ARG A 488 -42.49 -2.84 -5.80
N THR A 489 -41.74 -2.28 -4.84
CA THR A 489 -40.46 -1.64 -5.10
C THR A 489 -39.47 -2.03 -4.00
N GLN A 490 -38.23 -2.30 -4.39
CA GLN A 490 -37.12 -2.62 -3.50
C GLN A 490 -35.89 -1.81 -3.91
N LYS A 491 -35.16 -1.28 -2.94
CA LYS A 491 -33.92 -0.53 -3.16
C LYS A 491 -32.71 -1.36 -2.77
N PHE A 492 -31.65 -1.20 -3.54
CA PHE A 492 -30.43 -1.97 -3.42
C PHE A 492 -29.20 -1.07 -3.43
N ARG A 493 -28.20 -1.43 -2.62
CA ARG A 493 -26.91 -0.74 -2.49
C ARG A 493 -25.76 -1.71 -2.69
N LEU A 494 -24.68 -1.32 -3.38
CA LEU A 494 -23.52 -2.17 -3.63
C LEU A 494 -22.94 -2.67 -2.32
N ALA A 495 -22.81 -3.98 -2.19
CA ALA A 495 -22.23 -4.64 -1.01
C ALA A 495 -20.81 -5.13 -1.27
N ARG A 496 -20.50 -5.56 -2.50
CA ARG A 496 -19.14 -5.90 -2.96
C ARG A 496 -19.11 -6.18 -4.46
N PHE A 497 -17.93 -6.15 -5.06
CA PHE A 497 -17.65 -6.77 -6.36
C PHE A 497 -17.56 -8.30 -6.18
N ASP A 498 -18.14 -9.08 -7.08
CA ASP A 498 -18.24 -10.56 -6.97
C ASP A 498 -17.53 -11.29 -8.12
N SER A 499 -16.56 -10.60 -8.72
CA SER A 499 -15.81 -10.99 -9.91
C SER A 499 -14.31 -10.80 -9.69
N ASP A 500 -13.48 -11.56 -10.38
CA ASP A 500 -12.05 -11.26 -10.63
C ASP A 500 -11.92 -10.35 -11.87
N PRO A 501 -10.71 -9.87 -12.24
CA PRO A 501 -10.54 -8.96 -13.37
C PRO A 501 -11.15 -9.51 -14.68
N GLU A 502 -11.02 -10.80 -14.97
CA GLU A 502 -11.60 -11.42 -16.17
C GLU A 502 -13.14 -11.43 -16.17
N ASN A 503 -13.80 -11.22 -15.03
CA ASN A 503 -15.23 -11.44 -14.84
C ASN A 503 -16.05 -10.19 -14.46
N THR A 504 -15.70 -8.97 -14.91
CA THR A 504 -16.26 -7.66 -14.48
C THR A 504 -17.79 -7.44 -14.57
N TRP A 505 -18.57 -8.42 -14.99
CA TRP A 505 -20.03 -8.37 -15.21
C TRP A 505 -20.87 -8.88 -14.03
N THR A 506 -20.30 -9.08 -12.83
CA THR A 506 -21.08 -9.46 -11.65
C THR A 506 -20.69 -8.70 -10.37
N ALA A 507 -21.71 -8.37 -9.58
CA ALA A 507 -21.58 -7.75 -8.27
C ALA A 507 -22.70 -8.23 -7.33
N LYS A 508 -22.52 -7.97 -6.03
CA LYS A 508 -23.57 -8.19 -5.03
C LYS A 508 -24.09 -6.88 -4.48
N TYR A 509 -25.40 -6.83 -4.29
CA TYR A 509 -26.10 -5.71 -3.70
C TYR A 509 -26.90 -6.15 -2.49
N GLU A 510 -27.00 -5.25 -1.51
CA GLU A 510 -27.82 -5.37 -0.32
C GLU A 510 -29.16 -4.65 -0.53
N CYS A 511 -30.26 -5.34 -0.25
CA CYS A 511 -31.58 -4.76 -0.17
C CYS A 511 -31.70 -3.89 1.10
N THR A 512 -31.87 -2.59 0.93
CA THR A 512 -31.99 -1.63 2.04
C THR A 512 -33.43 -1.41 2.49
N THR A 513 -34.40 -1.96 1.75
CA THR A 513 -35.84 -1.79 2.04
C THR A 513 -36.39 -2.90 2.95
N LYS A 514 -35.70 -4.04 3.07
CA LYS A 514 -36.08 -5.14 3.97
C LYS A 514 -35.22 -5.16 5.23
N THR A 515 -35.83 -5.49 6.35
CA THR A 515 -35.17 -5.66 7.64
C THR A 515 -35.21 -7.15 8.04
N GLY A 516 -34.07 -7.74 8.42
CA GLY A 516 -33.96 -9.15 8.82
C GLY A 516 -32.59 -9.77 8.53
N ASN A 517 -32.35 -11.01 9.00
CA ASN A 517 -31.08 -11.74 8.84
C ASN A 517 -31.03 -12.70 7.63
N LEU A 518 -32.13 -12.89 6.89
CA LEU A 518 -32.22 -13.87 5.80
C LEU A 518 -32.52 -13.15 4.48
N GLY A 519 -31.68 -13.38 3.45
CA GLY A 519 -31.99 -13.00 2.07
C GLY A 519 -31.88 -11.50 1.70
N ASN A 520 -31.10 -10.70 2.43
CA ASN A 520 -30.92 -9.27 2.07
C ASN A 520 -29.96 -9.05 0.91
N TYR A 521 -29.13 -10.02 0.54
CA TYR A 521 -28.19 -9.87 -0.56
C TYR A 521 -28.71 -10.54 -1.83
N VAL A 522 -28.53 -9.84 -2.94
CA VAL A 522 -28.77 -10.33 -4.29
C VAL A 522 -27.48 -10.28 -5.07
N ARG A 523 -27.28 -11.29 -5.91
CA ARG A 523 -26.24 -11.25 -6.93
C ARG A 523 -26.84 -10.76 -8.22
N VAL A 524 -26.16 -9.81 -8.84
CA VAL A 524 -26.53 -9.25 -10.14
C VAL A 524 -25.47 -9.63 -11.15
N VAL A 525 -25.93 -10.04 -12.34
CA VAL A 525 -25.08 -10.49 -13.44
C VAL A 525 -25.58 -9.88 -14.74
N PHE A 526 -24.69 -9.26 -15.51
CA PHE A 526 -24.96 -8.86 -16.89
C PHE A 526 -24.61 -9.98 -17.87
N ARG A 527 -25.40 -10.14 -18.93
CA ARG A 527 -25.30 -11.19 -19.96
C ARG A 527 -25.71 -10.65 -21.33
N ASN A 528 -25.40 -11.41 -22.37
CA ASN A 528 -25.82 -11.16 -23.76
C ASN A 528 -26.83 -12.22 -24.29
N GLY A 529 -27.61 -11.84 -25.29
CA GLY A 529 -28.47 -12.70 -26.12
C GLY A 529 -29.56 -13.41 -25.32
N SER A 530 -29.58 -14.75 -25.37
CA SER A 530 -30.45 -15.59 -24.53
C SER A 530 -30.12 -15.53 -23.03
N GLY A 531 -29.23 -14.61 -22.62
CA GLY A 531 -28.78 -14.42 -21.26
C GLY A 531 -27.82 -15.50 -20.77
N THR A 532 -27.11 -16.19 -21.66
CA THR A 532 -26.22 -17.32 -21.30
C THR A 532 -24.74 -17.02 -21.52
N THR A 533 -24.40 -16.00 -22.32
CA THR A 533 -23.03 -15.57 -22.60
C THR A 533 -22.68 -14.32 -21.81
N ASN A 534 -21.41 -14.18 -21.43
CA ASN A 534 -20.92 -12.99 -20.73
C ASN A 534 -20.73 -11.82 -21.72
N PRO A 535 -20.89 -10.57 -21.27
CA PRO A 535 -20.55 -9.40 -22.07
C PRO A 535 -19.06 -9.35 -22.40
N GLY A 536 -18.73 -8.87 -23.59
CA GLY A 536 -17.37 -8.49 -23.95
C GLY A 536 -16.89 -7.24 -23.22
N VAL A 537 -15.60 -6.91 -23.40
CA VAL A 537 -14.94 -5.79 -22.72
C VAL A 537 -15.64 -4.44 -22.97
N ASP A 538 -16.18 -4.23 -24.17
CA ASP A 538 -16.89 -3.02 -24.58
C ASP A 538 -18.43 -3.13 -24.51
N GLU A 539 -18.96 -4.15 -23.85
CA GLU A 539 -20.40 -4.42 -23.82
C GLU A 539 -20.97 -4.32 -22.41
N ILE A 540 -22.13 -3.67 -22.26
CA ILE A 540 -22.85 -3.63 -20.98
C ILE A 540 -23.52 -4.97 -20.68
N GLY A 541 -23.93 -5.72 -21.70
CA GLY A 541 -24.94 -6.76 -21.60
C GLY A 541 -26.31 -6.25 -22.07
N ASP A 542 -27.06 -7.07 -22.79
CA ASP A 542 -28.46 -6.82 -23.14
C ASP A 542 -29.44 -7.41 -22.11
N THR A 543 -28.94 -8.23 -21.20
CA THR A 543 -29.73 -8.99 -20.24
C THR A 543 -29.15 -8.81 -18.83
N ILE A 544 -30.01 -8.49 -17.87
CA ILE A 544 -29.68 -8.56 -16.43
C ILE A 544 -30.31 -9.81 -15.83
N ARG A 545 -29.54 -10.51 -15.01
CA ARG A 545 -29.99 -11.64 -14.20
C ARG A 545 -29.75 -11.37 -12.73
N MET A 546 -30.72 -11.72 -11.89
CA MET A 546 -30.62 -11.58 -10.45
C MET A 546 -30.95 -12.89 -9.74
N SER A 547 -30.08 -13.30 -8.81
CA SER A 547 -30.28 -14.45 -7.92
C SER A 547 -30.31 -13.99 -6.49
N MET A 548 -31.14 -14.66 -5.71
CA MET A 548 -31.19 -14.45 -4.27
C MET A 548 -30.23 -15.42 -3.59
N THR A 549 -29.39 -14.92 -2.68
CA THR A 549 -28.62 -15.79 -1.79
C THR A 549 -29.42 -16.04 -0.52
N LEU A 550 -29.77 -17.30 -0.25
CA LEU A 550 -30.76 -17.62 0.78
C LEU A 550 -30.31 -17.26 2.21
N HIS A 551 -29.00 -17.28 2.55
CA HIS A 551 -28.59 -17.15 3.96
C HIS A 551 -27.24 -16.46 4.24
N ALA A 552 -26.39 -16.18 3.24
CA ALA A 552 -25.07 -15.59 3.48
C ALA A 552 -24.58 -14.79 2.28
N ILE A 553 -23.71 -13.81 2.55
CA ILE A 553 -22.93 -13.14 1.52
C ILE A 553 -22.06 -14.16 0.74
N ASP A 554 -21.74 -15.30 1.35
CA ASP A 554 -20.90 -16.37 0.79
C ASP A 554 -21.68 -17.65 0.53
N PHE A 555 -22.19 -17.76 -0.70
CA PHE A 555 -22.47 -19.06 -1.31
C PHE A 555 -21.36 -19.36 -2.33
N ALA A 556 -21.04 -20.65 -2.47
CA ALA A 556 -20.10 -21.19 -3.46
C ALA A 556 -20.69 -21.08 -4.86
N GLU A 557 -20.74 -19.87 -5.40
CA GLU A 557 -21.18 -19.60 -6.76
C GLU A 557 -20.03 -18.91 -7.51
N SER A 558 -19.64 -19.51 -8.62
CA SER A 558 -18.67 -18.94 -9.55
C SER A 558 -19.27 -17.72 -10.28
N PRO A 559 -18.45 -16.68 -10.55
CA PRO A 559 -18.85 -15.49 -11.30
C PRO A 559 -19.43 -15.81 -12.70
N THR A 560 -19.12 -16.99 -13.26
CA THR A 560 -19.60 -17.43 -14.57
C THR A 560 -20.87 -18.28 -14.54
N LEU A 561 -21.26 -18.82 -13.38
CA LEU A 561 -22.44 -19.70 -13.25
C LEU A 561 -23.76 -18.94 -13.34
N ASN A 562 -24.77 -19.59 -13.92
CA ASN A 562 -26.16 -19.11 -13.94
C ASN A 562 -27.05 -19.70 -12.83
N GLY A 563 -26.52 -20.55 -11.96
CA GLY A 563 -27.30 -21.23 -10.91
C GLY A 563 -27.98 -20.24 -9.97
N GLY A 564 -29.28 -20.46 -9.69
CA GLY A 564 -30.08 -19.62 -8.80
C GLY A 564 -30.55 -18.27 -9.39
N LEU A 565 -30.16 -17.94 -10.63
CA LEU A 565 -30.54 -16.70 -11.33
C LEU A 565 -31.91 -16.84 -12.01
N ASP A 566 -32.98 -16.45 -11.30
CA ASP A 566 -34.35 -16.70 -11.74
C ASP A 566 -35.08 -15.45 -12.28
N MET A 567 -34.61 -14.24 -11.94
CA MET A 567 -35.25 -12.99 -12.38
C MET A 567 -34.43 -12.36 -13.50
N VAL A 568 -35.04 -12.22 -14.68
CA VAL A 568 -34.36 -11.75 -15.90
C VAL A 568 -35.08 -10.54 -16.48
N ALA A 569 -34.32 -9.55 -16.93
CA ALA A 569 -34.84 -8.42 -17.70
C ALA A 569 -33.88 -8.01 -18.81
N ASN A 570 -34.41 -7.37 -19.84
CA ASN A 570 -33.66 -6.94 -21.02
C ASN A 570 -33.48 -5.43 -21.00
N ARG A 571 -32.38 -4.94 -21.55
CA ARG A 571 -32.02 -3.53 -21.54
C ARG A 571 -32.93 -2.66 -22.39
#